data_AF-A0A942ZG12-F1
#
_entry.id   AF-A0A942ZG12-F1
#
_cell.length_a   1.000
_cell.length_b   1.000
_cell.length_c   1.000
_cell.angle_alpha   90.00
_cell.angle_beta   90.00
_cell.angle_gamma   90.00
#
_symmetry.space_group_name_H-M   'P 1'
#
loop_
_entity.id
_entity.type
_entity.pdbx_description
1 polymer ?
#
loop_
_entity_poly.entity_id
_entity_poly.type
_entity_poly.pdbx_seq_one_letter_code
_entity_poly.pdbx_strand_id
1 'polypeptide(L)'
;MNSTKIATIALWIALPCLIGFSSLVMKNKVQELENELNSINRNIQDDIKTIHVLKAEWSHLNNPSRLRQLAAKHISLNPVRAEQIINYSALPFSYENGESRKIAARKNISSYAEQNKELKRLTNARR
;
A
#
# COMPACT_ATOMS: atom_id res chain seq x y z
N MET A 1 49.58 -36.49 -45.09
CA MET A 1 48.19 -36.74 -45.55
C MET A 1 47.26 -37.08 -44.38
N ASN A 2 47.73 -37.87 -43.42
CA ASN A 2 47.12 -38.21 -42.14
C ASN A 2 46.80 -36.99 -41.23
N SER A 3 47.69 -36.01 -41.09
CA SER A 3 47.46 -34.87 -40.17
C SER A 3 46.30 -33.95 -40.57
N THR A 4 46.08 -33.72 -41.87
CA THR A 4 44.97 -32.87 -42.35
C THR A 4 43.61 -33.54 -42.19
N LYS A 5 43.54 -34.87 -42.38
CA LYS A 5 42.33 -35.67 -42.15
C LYS A 5 41.95 -35.67 -40.66
N ILE A 6 42.93 -35.83 -39.77
CA ILE A 6 42.71 -35.74 -38.32
C ILE A 6 42.21 -34.34 -37.93
N ALA A 7 42.80 -33.28 -38.46
CA ALA A 7 42.35 -31.91 -38.21
C ALA A 7 40.91 -31.66 -38.67
N THR A 8 40.51 -32.18 -39.83
CA THR A 8 39.13 -32.05 -40.32
C THR A 8 38.13 -32.81 -39.45
N ILE A 9 38.47 -34.01 -38.99
CA ILE A 9 37.59 -34.80 -38.10
C ILE A 9 37.45 -34.11 -36.73
N ALA A 10 38.55 -33.59 -36.18
CA ALA A 10 38.52 -32.83 -34.94
C ALA A 10 37.63 -31.58 -35.05
N LEU A 11 37.71 -30.85 -36.18
CA LEU A 11 36.86 -29.69 -36.43
C LEU A 11 35.37 -30.06 -36.53
N TRP A 12 35.06 -31.16 -37.23
CA TRP A 12 33.68 -31.66 -37.35
C TRP A 12 33.08 -32.18 -36.05
N ILE A 13 33.90 -32.64 -35.09
CA ILE A 13 33.44 -33.07 -33.77
C ILE A 13 33.34 -31.86 -32.81
N ALA A 14 34.32 -30.96 -32.85
CA ALA A 14 34.35 -29.80 -31.96
C ALA A 14 33.16 -28.87 -32.18
N LEU A 15 32.75 -28.65 -33.44
CA LEU A 15 31.65 -27.76 -33.78
C LEU A 15 30.30 -28.16 -33.11
N PRO A 16 29.75 -29.38 -33.30
CA PRO A 16 28.51 -29.79 -32.64
C PRO A 16 28.68 -29.96 -31.13
N CYS A 17 29.87 -30.31 -30.63
CA CYS A 17 30.12 -30.40 -29.20
C CYS A 17 29.95 -29.04 -28.51
N LEU A 18 30.48 -27.97 -29.11
CA LEU A 18 30.35 -26.60 -28.61
C LEU A 18 28.90 -26.11 -28.62
N ILE A 19 28.15 -26.43 -29.69
CA ILE A 19 26.73 -26.09 -29.82
C ILE A 19 25.87 -26.88 -28.81
N GLY A 20 26.14 -28.17 -28.64
CA GLY A 20 25.45 -28.99 -27.65
C GLY A 20 25.68 -28.48 -26.24
N PHE A 21 26.93 -28.14 -25.91
CA PHE A 21 27.28 -27.58 -24.60
C PHE A 21 26.60 -26.23 -24.33
N SER A 22 26.59 -25.32 -25.31
CA SER A 22 25.91 -24.02 -25.15
C SER A 22 24.40 -24.18 -24.97
N SER A 23 23.78 -25.13 -25.68
CA SER A 23 22.36 -25.45 -25.53
C SER A 23 22.02 -25.97 -24.13
N LEU A 24 22.88 -26.81 -23.54
CA LEU A 24 22.69 -27.32 -22.18
C LEU A 24 22.74 -26.20 -21.13
N VAL A 25 23.73 -25.31 -21.22
CA VAL A 25 23.83 -24.17 -20.29
C VAL A 25 22.61 -23.25 -20.40
N MET A 26 22.15 -22.99 -21.62
CA MET A 26 20.97 -22.14 -21.84
C MET A 26 19.68 -22.79 -21.31
N LYS A 27 19.49 -24.09 -21.56
CA LYS A 27 18.33 -24.84 -21.04
C LYS A 27 18.28 -24.83 -19.52
N ASN A 28 19.42 -24.99 -18.85
CA ASN A 28 19.47 -24.95 -17.39
C ASN A 28 19.03 -23.59 -16.83
N LYS A 29 19.51 -22.49 -17.43
CA LYS A 29 19.08 -21.14 -17.03
C LYS A 29 17.60 -20.91 -17.27
N VAL A 30 17.09 -21.30 -18.45
CA VAL A 30 15.66 -21.14 -18.76
C VAL A 30 14.79 -21.93 -17.78
N GLN A 31 15.17 -23.17 -17.46
CA GLN A 31 14.45 -24.00 -16.48
C GLN A 31 14.47 -23.40 -15.08
N GLU A 32 15.58 -22.80 -14.66
CA GLU A 32 15.66 -22.12 -13.36
C GLU A 32 14.66 -20.94 -13.29
N LEU A 33 14.64 -20.08 -14.31
CA LEU A 33 13.68 -18.98 -14.38
C LEU A 33 12.23 -19.46 -14.47
N GLU A 34 11.95 -20.51 -15.25
CA GLU A 34 10.61 -21.09 -15.34
C GLU A 34 10.15 -21.68 -14.00
N ASN A 35 11.06 -22.32 -13.26
CA ASN A 35 10.78 -22.85 -11.93
C ASN A 35 10.51 -21.71 -10.92
N GLU A 36 11.31 -20.65 -10.96
CA GLU A 36 11.11 -19.47 -10.13
C GLU A 36 9.77 -18.80 -10.43
N LEU A 37 9.46 -18.57 -11.71
CA LEU A 37 8.18 -17.99 -12.14
C LEU A 37 6.99 -18.84 -11.67
N ASN A 38 7.08 -20.17 -11.83
CA ASN A 38 6.04 -21.09 -11.38
C ASN A 38 5.91 -21.11 -9.86
N SER A 39 7.02 -20.98 -9.12
CA SER A 39 7.01 -20.89 -7.66
C SER A 39 6.33 -19.61 -7.19
N ILE A 40 6.72 -18.45 -7.76
CA ILE A 40 6.11 -17.15 -7.45
C ILE A 40 4.61 -17.17 -7.75
N ASN A 41 4.20 -17.70 -8.90
CA ASN A 41 2.79 -17.76 -9.26
C ASN A 41 1.98 -18.63 -8.27
N ARG A 42 2.55 -19.74 -7.80
CA ARG A 42 1.93 -20.55 -6.74
C ARG A 42 1.78 -19.77 -5.45
N ASN A 43 2.83 -19.07 -5.01
CA ASN A 43 2.79 -18.24 -3.80
C ASN A 43 1.71 -17.16 -3.90
N ILE A 44 1.58 -16.49 -5.05
CA ILE A 44 0.52 -15.50 -5.29
C ILE A 44 -0.88 -16.12 -5.08
N GLN A 45 -1.11 -17.33 -5.62
CA GLN A 45 -2.41 -17.99 -5.44
C GLN A 45 -2.69 -18.35 -3.98
N ASP A 46 -1.67 -18.76 -3.23
CA ASP A 46 -1.84 -19.09 -1.81
C ASP A 46 -2.04 -17.85 -0.95
N ASP A 47 -1.37 -16.73 -1.26
CA ASP A 47 -1.60 -15.44 -0.63
C ASP A 47 -3.03 -14.93 -0.86
N ILE A 48 -3.55 -15.07 -2.08
CA ILE A 48 -4.94 -14.69 -2.40
C ILE A 48 -5.93 -15.49 -1.54
N LYS A 49 -5.73 -16.81 -1.40
CA LYS A 49 -6.58 -17.65 -0.55
C LYS A 49 -6.51 -17.19 0.91
N THR A 50 -5.30 -16.92 1.39
CA THR A 50 -5.05 -16.45 2.76
C THR A 50 -5.77 -15.12 3.02
N ILE A 51 -5.64 -14.15 2.11
CA ILE A 51 -6.35 -12.87 2.18
C ILE A 51 -7.86 -13.08 2.20
N HIS A 52 -8.38 -14.00 1.39
CA HIS A 52 -9.82 -14.29 1.37
C HIS A 52 -10.32 -14.83 2.72
N VAL A 53 -9.56 -15.73 3.34
CA VAL A 53 -9.87 -16.26 4.68
C VAL A 53 -9.81 -15.13 5.71
N LEU A 54 -8.72 -14.36 5.76
CA LEU A 54 -8.58 -13.24 6.70
C LEU A 54 -9.71 -12.21 6.54
N LYS A 55 -10.14 -11.94 5.31
CA LYS A 55 -11.27 -11.03 5.06
C LYS A 55 -12.59 -11.58 5.60
N ALA A 56 -12.82 -12.89 5.47
CA ALA A 56 -13.98 -13.54 6.05
C ALA A 56 -13.95 -13.51 7.58
N GLU A 57 -12.79 -13.80 8.18
CA GLU A 57 -12.58 -13.70 9.63
C GLU A 57 -12.76 -12.27 10.14
N TRP A 58 -12.20 -11.28 9.45
CA TRP A 58 -12.37 -9.88 9.79
C TRP A 58 -13.84 -9.46 9.72
N SER A 59 -14.57 -9.89 8.69
CA SER A 59 -16.01 -9.64 8.58
C SER A 59 -16.79 -10.26 9.74
N HIS A 60 -16.44 -11.49 10.13
CA HIS A 60 -17.04 -12.18 11.27
C HIS A 60 -16.75 -11.44 12.59
N LEU A 61 -15.51 -11.00 12.80
CA LEU A 61 -15.11 -10.24 13.98
C LEU A 61 -15.79 -8.87 14.05
N ASN A 62 -16.02 -8.21 12.90
CA ASN A 62 -16.68 -6.92 12.79
C ASN A 62 -18.22 -7.00 12.71
N ASN A 63 -18.82 -8.15 13.02
CA ASN A 63 -20.28 -8.26 13.04
C ASN A 63 -20.86 -7.30 14.11
N PRO A 64 -21.70 -6.31 13.72
CA PRO A 64 -22.15 -5.25 14.64
C PRO A 64 -23.05 -5.77 15.75
N SER A 65 -23.85 -6.82 15.50
CA SER A 65 -24.69 -7.43 16.54
C SER A 65 -23.85 -8.13 17.61
N ARG A 66 -22.82 -8.87 17.18
CA ARG A 66 -21.84 -9.49 18.10
C ARG A 66 -21.07 -8.43 18.88
N LEU A 67 -20.58 -7.38 18.21
CA LEU A 67 -19.86 -6.28 18.85
C LEU A 67 -20.75 -5.56 19.88
N ARG A 68 -22.03 -5.31 19.59
CA ARG A 68 -22.98 -4.74 20.56
C ARG A 68 -23.17 -5.63 21.80
N GLN A 69 -23.31 -6.95 21.60
CA GLN A 69 -23.43 -7.88 22.74
C GLN A 69 -22.16 -7.89 23.59
N LEU A 70 -20.99 -7.91 22.96
CA LEU A 70 -19.71 -7.89 23.67
C LEU A 70 -19.48 -6.56 24.40
N ALA A 71 -19.81 -5.44 23.75
CA ALA A 71 -19.77 -4.12 24.35
C ALA A 71 -20.72 -4.04 25.56
N ALA A 72 -21.96 -4.51 25.44
CA ALA A 72 -22.90 -4.53 26.57
C ALA A 72 -22.43 -5.41 27.74
N LYS A 73 -21.70 -6.50 27.45
CA LYS A 73 -21.17 -7.41 28.48
C LYS A 73 -19.94 -6.86 29.20
N HIS A 74 -19.03 -6.21 28.48
CA HIS A 74 -17.71 -5.83 29.01
C HIS A 74 -17.54 -4.32 29.20
N ILE A 75 -18.44 -3.50 28.68
CA ILE A 75 -18.38 -2.05 28.76
C ILE A 75 -19.73 -1.54 29.26
N SER A 76 -19.72 -0.74 30.33
CA SER A 76 -20.91 -0.14 30.94
C SER A 76 -21.45 1.05 30.13
N LEU A 77 -21.55 0.92 28.80
CA LEU A 77 -22.07 1.94 27.90
C LEU A 77 -23.57 1.74 27.66
N ASN A 78 -24.36 2.79 27.91
CA ASN A 78 -25.77 2.81 27.53
C ASN A 78 -25.92 2.95 26.00
N PRO A 79 -26.98 2.38 25.39
CA PRO A 79 -27.29 2.60 23.98
C PRO A 79 -27.35 4.10 23.67
N VAL A 80 -26.83 4.49 22.51
CA VAL A 80 -26.93 5.88 22.02
C VAL A 80 -28.41 6.22 21.87
N ARG A 81 -28.86 7.26 22.56
CA ARG A 81 -30.23 7.77 22.47
C ARG A 81 -30.40 8.53 21.15
N ALA A 82 -31.59 8.47 20.54
CA ALA A 82 -31.85 9.16 19.27
C ALA A 82 -31.59 10.68 19.40
N GLU A 83 -31.89 11.24 20.57
CA GLU A 83 -31.64 12.65 20.91
C GLU A 83 -30.14 13.04 20.92
N GLN A 84 -29.22 12.08 21.01
CA GLN A 84 -27.77 12.32 20.98
C GLN A 84 -27.22 12.37 19.54
N ILE A 85 -28.01 11.95 18.54
CA ILE A 85 -27.64 11.99 17.13
C ILE A 85 -28.06 13.35 16.58
N ILE A 86 -27.19 14.35 16.72
CA ILE A 86 -27.44 15.71 16.22
C ILE A 86 -26.85 15.91 14.82
N ASN A 87 -27.50 16.75 14.00
CA ASN A 87 -26.92 17.19 12.74
C ASN A 87 -25.69 18.07 13.02
N TYR A 88 -24.68 18.01 12.15
CA TYR A 88 -23.49 18.86 12.25
C TYR A 88 -23.82 20.36 12.33
N SER A 89 -24.92 20.82 11.70
CA SER A 89 -25.39 22.20 11.78
C SER A 89 -25.94 22.62 13.14
N ALA A 90 -26.32 21.66 13.99
CA ALA A 90 -26.83 21.89 15.33
C ALA A 90 -25.71 21.92 16.39
N LEU A 91 -24.45 21.74 15.97
CA LEU A 91 -23.31 21.93 16.85
C LEU A 91 -23.19 23.43 17.22
N PRO A 92 -23.02 23.76 18.51
CA PRO A 92 -22.84 25.12 18.96
C PRO A 92 -21.41 25.57 18.65
N PHE A 93 -21.07 25.73 17.38
CA PHE A 93 -19.89 26.49 17.01
C PHE A 93 -20.17 27.95 17.40
N SER A 94 -19.51 28.42 18.45
CA SER A 94 -19.55 29.82 18.86
C SER A 94 -18.93 30.68 17.77
N TYR A 95 -19.74 31.12 16.81
CA TYR A 95 -19.38 32.26 15.98
C TYR A 95 -19.75 33.50 16.77
N GLU A 96 -18.72 34.19 17.28
CA GLU A 96 -18.84 35.37 18.11
C GLU A 96 -19.77 36.40 17.44
N ASN A 97 -20.95 36.54 18.06
CA ASN A 97 -21.98 37.57 17.94
C ASN A 97 -21.88 38.51 16.72
N GLY A 98 -22.55 38.13 15.62
CA GLY A 98 -23.09 39.07 14.64
C GLY A 98 -22.20 39.41 13.44
N GLU A 99 -20.96 38.93 13.36
CA GLU A 99 -20.19 39.10 12.12
C GLU A 99 -20.74 38.18 11.02
N SER A 100 -21.29 38.77 9.95
CA SER A 100 -21.69 38.04 8.74
C SER A 100 -20.62 37.05 8.34
N ARG A 101 -21.00 35.78 8.05
CA ARG A 101 -20.11 34.64 7.69
C ARG A 101 -18.86 35.00 6.87
N LYS A 102 -19.01 35.93 5.92
CA LYS A 102 -17.93 36.40 5.03
C LYS A 102 -16.89 37.28 5.75
N ILE A 103 -17.32 38.07 6.72
CA ILE A 103 -16.50 39.01 7.50
C ILE A 103 -15.64 38.23 8.50
N ALA A 104 -16.23 37.30 9.25
CA ALA A 104 -15.50 36.43 10.18
C ALA A 104 -14.46 35.55 9.46
N ALA A 105 -14.80 34.99 8.30
CA ALA A 105 -13.86 34.22 7.49
C ALA A 105 -12.70 35.09 6.99
N ARG A 106 -12.98 36.32 6.51
CA ARG A 106 -11.95 37.26 6.08
C ARG A 106 -11.03 37.67 7.23
N LYS A 107 -11.59 37.97 8.41
CA LYS A 107 -10.84 38.36 9.61
C LYS A 107 -9.90 37.26 10.10
N ASN A 108 -10.38 36.02 10.12
CA ASN A 108 -9.54 34.87 10.45
C ASN A 108 -8.38 34.73 9.44
N ILE A 109 -8.68 34.74 8.13
CA ILE A 109 -7.66 34.60 7.07
C ILE A 109 -6.63 35.75 7.13
N SER A 110 -7.06 37.00 7.34
CA SER A 110 -6.15 38.14 7.45
C SER A 110 -5.28 38.06 8.70
N SER A 111 -5.83 37.62 9.84
CA SER A 111 -5.08 37.43 11.08
C SER A 111 -3.93 36.43 10.90
N TYR A 112 -4.20 35.29 10.26
CA TYR A 112 -3.15 34.29 9.98
C TYR A 112 -2.11 34.81 8.96
N ALA A 113 -2.53 35.64 8.01
CA ALA A 113 -1.62 36.25 7.04
C ALA A 113 -0.70 37.28 7.69
N GLU A 114 -1.20 38.07 8.63
CA GLU A 114 -0.46 39.09 9.36
C GLU A 114 0.55 38.44 10.32
N GLN A 115 0.13 37.43 11.07
CA GLN A 115 1.02 36.66 11.94
C GLN A 115 2.15 35.99 11.13
N ASN A 116 1.87 35.45 9.95
CA ASN A 116 2.91 34.92 9.06
C ASN A 116 3.87 35.99 8.54
N LYS A 117 3.37 37.20 8.27
CA LYS A 117 4.20 38.32 7.84
C LYS A 117 5.12 38.79 8.97
N GLU A 118 4.63 38.81 10.20
CA GLU A 118 5.45 39.09 11.39
C GLU A 118 6.49 38.01 11.65
N LEU A 119 6.10 36.73 11.59
CA LEU A 119 7.04 35.61 11.68
C LEU A 119 8.17 35.75 10.66
N LYS A 120 7.84 36.07 9.39
CA LYS A 120 8.83 36.32 8.35
C LYS A 120 9.73 37.53 8.63
N ARG A 121 9.20 38.59 9.24
CA ARG A 121 10.00 39.76 9.66
C ARG A 121 10.95 39.40 10.80
N LEU A 122 10.48 38.64 11.79
CA LEU A 122 11.30 38.18 12.91
C LEU A 122 12.40 37.22 12.46
N THR A 123 12.12 36.34 11.48
CA THR A 123 13.15 35.49 10.89
C THR A 123 14.16 36.29 10.07
N ASN A 124 13.73 37.31 9.35
CA ASN A 124 14.62 38.15 8.54
C ASN A 124 15.45 39.12 9.40
N ALA A 125 14.92 39.59 10.54
CA ALA A 125 15.64 40.45 11.47
C ALA A 125 16.67 39.69 12.33
N ARG A 126 16.57 38.35 12.39
CA ARG A 126 17.54 37.47 13.04
C ARG A 126 18.70 37.06 12.13
N ARG A 127 18.71 37.46 10.86
CA ARG A 127 19.75 37.19 9.87
C ARG A 127 20.48 38.47 9.52
#